data_AF-T2IS31-F1
#
_entry.id   AF-T2IS31-F1
#
_cell.length_a   1.000
_cell.length_b   1.000
_cell.length_c   1.000
_cell.angle_alpha   90.00
_cell.angle_beta   90.00
_cell.angle_gamma   90.00
#
_symmetry.space_group_name_H-M   'P 1'
#
loop_
_entity.id
_entity.type
_entity.pdbx_description
1 polymer ?
#
loop_
_entity_poly.entity_id
_entity_poly.type
_entity_poly.pdbx_seq_one_letter_code
_entity_poly.pdbx_strand_id
1 'polypeptide(L)' 'MGEAKRRKNALGEQYGQEERILPWVPISKVQADDFYQWTTRGAWFGIGIMVALWVTVRFIGPTFGWWNLQ' A
#
# COMPACT_ATOMS: atom_id res chain seq x y z
N MET A 1 -12.53 29.35 7.26
CA MET A 1 -11.56 28.70 8.18
C MET A 1 -12.13 28.27 9.55
N GLY A 2 -13.42 28.51 9.87
CA GLY A 2 -13.97 28.18 11.20
C GLY A 2 -14.57 26.78 11.35
N GLU A 3 -14.96 26.12 10.26
CA GLU A 3 -15.68 24.84 10.33
C GLU A 3 -14.82 23.66 10.73
N ALA A 4 -13.53 23.66 10.35
CA ALA A 4 -12.59 22.65 10.78
C ALA A 4 -12.37 22.71 12.31
N LYS A 5 -12.37 23.92 12.90
CA LYS A 5 -12.20 24.13 14.35
C LYS A 5 -13.46 23.74 15.13
N ARG A 6 -14.66 23.99 14.58
CA ARG A 6 -15.92 23.52 15.17
C ARG A 6 -16.08 22.00 15.11
N ARG A 7 -15.68 21.37 14.00
CA ARG A 7 -15.64 19.90 13.88
C ARG A 7 -14.68 19.26 14.88
N LYS A 8 -13.51 19.86 15.09
CA LYS A 8 -12.55 19.46 16.15
C LYS A 8 -13.15 19.51 17.55
N ASN A 9 -13.82 20.60 17.90
CA ASN A 9 -14.41 20.77 19.23
C ASN A 9 -15.64 19.87 19.47
N ALA A 10 -16.41 19.55 18.44
CA ALA A 10 -17.56 18.64 18.55
C ALA A 10 -17.14 17.16 18.68
N LEU A 11 -16.00 16.79 18.10
CA LEU A 11 -15.48 15.42 18.11
C LEU A 11 -14.55 15.15 19.32
N GLY A 12 -14.07 16.16 20.04
CA GLY A 12 -13.34 15.99 21.31
C GLY A 12 -12.22 14.95 21.23
N GLU A 13 -12.21 13.99 22.17
CA GLU A 13 -11.26 12.87 22.21
C GLU A 13 -11.38 11.89 21.04
N GLN A 14 -12.47 11.96 20.25
CA GLN A 14 -12.64 11.16 19.04
C GLN A 14 -12.03 11.82 17.79
N TYR A 15 -11.58 13.07 17.89
CA TYR A 15 -10.92 13.74 16.77
C TYR A 15 -9.51 13.18 16.57
N GLY A 16 -9.38 12.21 15.65
CA GLY A 16 -8.14 11.47 15.41
C GLY A 16 -8.17 10.04 15.97
N GLN A 17 -9.25 9.63 16.65
CA GLN A 17 -9.47 8.22 16.95
C GLN A 17 -10.00 7.53 15.68
N GLU A 18 -9.24 6.54 15.23
CA GLU A 18 -9.51 5.75 14.04
C GLU A 18 -10.94 5.22 14.04
N GLU A 19 -11.74 5.85 13.21
CA GLU A 19 -13.18 5.70 13.06
C GLU A 19 -13.58 4.23 12.83
N ARG A 20 -13.82 3.46 13.90
CA ARG A 20 -14.28 2.06 13.81
C ARG A 20 -15.50 2.00 12.88
N ILE A 21 -15.32 1.44 11.68
CA ILE A 21 -16.31 1.49 10.59
C ILE A 21 -17.58 0.70 10.98
N LEU A 22 -17.47 -0.29 11.89
CA LEU A 22 -18.62 -0.97 12.50
C LEU A 22 -18.34 -1.37 13.96
N PRO A 23 -19.25 -1.08 14.91
CA PRO A 23 -19.10 -1.42 16.33
C PRO A 23 -19.32 -2.90 16.68
N TRP A 24 -19.87 -3.71 15.76
CA TRP A 24 -20.22 -5.11 16.03
C TRP A 24 -19.19 -6.15 15.54
N VAL A 25 -18.19 -5.72 14.75
CA VAL A 25 -17.10 -6.59 14.31
C VAL A 25 -15.82 -6.18 15.04
N PRO A 26 -15.16 -7.07 15.79
CA PRO A 26 -13.91 -6.79 16.48
C PRO A 26 -12.71 -6.82 15.51
N ILE A 27 -12.86 -6.25 14.32
CA ILE A 27 -11.72 -5.96 13.44
C ILE A 27 -11.29 -4.54 13.79
N SER A 28 -10.19 -4.40 14.52
CA SER A 28 -9.61 -3.09 14.77
C SER A 28 -9.19 -2.48 13.43
N LYS A 29 -9.53 -1.21 13.20
CA LYS A 29 -9.09 -0.48 12.00
C LYS A 29 -7.57 -0.60 11.81
N VAL A 30 -6.82 -0.61 12.91
CA VAL A 30 -5.39 -0.87 12.97
C VAL A 30 -4.98 -2.14 12.21
N GLN A 31 -5.62 -3.29 12.45
CA GLN A 31 -5.25 -4.55 11.78
C GLN A 31 -5.54 -4.51 10.27
N ALA A 32 -6.63 -3.86 9.87
CA ALA A 32 -6.96 -3.69 8.46
C ALA A 32 -6.00 -2.73 7.76
N ASP A 33 -5.61 -1.64 8.43
CA ASP A 33 -4.68 -0.66 7.89
C ASP A 33 -3.26 -1.23 7.80
N ASP A 34 -2.81 -1.96 8.83
CA ASP A 34 -1.54 -2.70 8.82
C ASP A 34 -1.50 -3.73 7.69
N PHE A 35 -2.59 -4.49 7.49
CA PHE A 35 -2.69 -5.46 6.40
C PHE A 35 -2.68 -4.78 5.02
N TYR A 36 -3.39 -3.65 4.89
CA TYR A 36 -3.41 -2.86 3.67
C TYR A 36 -2.01 -2.31 3.37
N GLN A 37 -1.34 -1.69 4.34
CA GLN A 37 0.02 -1.19 4.19
C GLN A 37 1.00 -2.30 3.82
N TRP A 38 0.90 -3.47 4.46
CA TRP A 38 1.76 -4.63 4.15
C TRP A 38 1.51 -5.15 2.74
N THR A 39 0.24 -5.31 2.34
CA THR A 39 -0.13 -5.80 1.00
C THR A 39 0.26 -4.80 -0.08
N THR A 40 0.01 -3.50 0.12
CA THR A 40 0.42 -2.44 -0.81
C THR A 40 1.94 -2.40 -0.95
N ARG A 41 2.69 -2.53 0.14
CA ARG A 41 4.15 -2.61 0.09
C ARG A 41 4.62 -3.87 -0.64
N GLY A 42 3.97 -5.01 -0.40
CA GLY A 42 4.22 -6.26 -1.12
C GLY A 42 3.93 -6.17 -2.61
N ALA A 43 2.87 -5.47 -3.01
CA ALA A 43 2.52 -5.24 -4.41
C ALA A 43 3.62 -4.44 -5.13
N TRP A 44 4.18 -3.41 -4.48
CA TRP A 44 5.33 -2.68 -5.02
C TRP A 44 6.57 -3.56 -5.19
N PHE A 45 6.83 -4.48 -4.27
CA PHE A 45 7.88 -5.48 -4.43
C PHE A 45 7.61 -6.40 -5.62
N GLY A 46 6.37 -6.88 -5.79
CA GLY A 46 5.98 -7.70 -6.93
C GLY A 46 6.20 -7.00 -8.26
N ILE A 47 5.79 -5.73 -8.37
CA ILE A 47 6.04 -4.90 -9.55
C ILE A 47 7.54 -4.74 -9.79
N GLY A 48 8.30 -4.42 -8.75
CA GLY A 48 9.75 -4.26 -8.83
C GLY A 48 10.46 -5.52 -9.33
N ILE A 49 10.09 -6.69 -8.79
CA ILE A 49 10.63 -7.98 -9.22
C ILE A 49 10.23 -8.28 -10.67
N MET A 50 8.99 -8.03 -11.05
CA MET A 50 8.51 -8.27 -12.41
C MET A 50 9.30 -7.42 -13.43
N VAL A 51 9.54 -6.14 -13.12
CA VAL A 51 10.37 -5.26 -13.94
C VAL A 51 11.82 -5.72 -13.95
N ALA A 52 12.40 -6.09 -12.80
CA ALA A 52 13.78 -6.56 -12.72
C ALA A 52 13.99 -7.84 -13.56
N LEU A 53 13.06 -8.80 -13.47
CA LEU A 53 13.07 -10.00 -14.30
C LEU A 53 12.93 -9.66 -15.79
N TRP A 54 12.00 -8.77 -16.14
CA TRP A 54 11.83 -8.31 -17.51
C TRP A 54 13.10 -7.68 -18.07
N VAL A 55 13.77 -6.81 -17.32
CA VAL A 55 15.06 -6.19 -17.71
C VAL A 55 16.15 -7.27 -17.81
N THR A 56 16.22 -8.18 -16.85
CA THR A 56 17.20 -9.28 -16.86
C THR A 56 17.05 -10.12 -18.12
N VAL A 57 15.85 -10.59 -18.41
CA VAL A 57 15.54 -11.32 -19.63
C VAL A 57 15.89 -10.46 -20.86
N ARG A 58 15.43 -9.20 -20.92
CA ARG A 58 15.56 -8.39 -22.13
C ARG A 58 16.99 -7.92 -22.45
N PHE A 59 17.84 -7.75 -21.44
CA PHE A 59 19.19 -7.19 -21.59
C PHE A 59 20.29 -8.20 -21.24
N ILE A 60 20.16 -8.90 -20.11
CA ILE A 60 21.14 -9.93 -19.70
C ILE A 60 21.04 -11.13 -20.63
N GLY A 61 19.82 -11.56 -21.00
CA GLY A 61 19.61 -12.66 -21.94
C GLY A 61 20.39 -12.50 -23.26
N PRO A 62 20.24 -11.39 -24.01
CA PRO A 62 20.99 -11.17 -25.24
C PRO A 62 22.50 -10.93 -25.03
N THR A 63 22.90 -10.22 -23.98
CA THR A 63 24.32 -9.94 -23.72
C THR A 63 25.11 -11.18 -23.28
N PHE A 64 24.46 -12.12 -22.62
CA PHE A 64 25.03 -13.43 -22.26
C PHE A 64 24.77 -14.51 -23.34
N GLY A 65 24.08 -14.18 -24.44
CA GLY A 65 23.84 -15.08 -25.57
C GLY A 65 22.80 -16.18 -25.32
N TRP A 66 21.93 -16.04 -24.32
CA TRP A 66 20.86 -17.01 -24.03
C TRP A 66 19.78 -17.08 -25.11
N TRP A 67 19.54 -15.97 -25.81
CA TRP A 67 18.75 -15.93 -27.04
C TRP A 67 19.15 -14.72 -27.89
N ASN A 68 19.03 -14.87 -29.21
CA ASN A 68 19.23 -13.78 -30.15
C ASN A 68 17.88 -13.11 -30.44
N LEU A 69 17.87 -11.78 -30.33
CA LEU A 69 16.83 -10.98 -30.95
C LEU A 69 17.21 -10.90 -32.42
N GLN A 70 16.46 -11.63 -33.25
CA GLN A 70 16.64 -11.62 -34.69
C GLN A 70 16.40 -10.22 -35.27
#